data_AF-A0A2N1KMG4-F1
#
_entry.id   AF-A0A2N1KMG4-F1
#
_cell.length_a   1.000
_cell.length_b   1.000
_cell.length_c   1.000
_cell.angle_alpha   90.00
_cell.angle_beta   90.00
_cell.angle_gamma   90.00
#
_symmetry.space_group_name_H-M   'P 1'
#
loop_
_entity.id
_entity.type
_entity.pdbx_description
1 polymer ?
#
loop_
_entity_poly.entity_id
_entity_poly.type
_entity_poly.pdbx_seq_one_letter_code
_entity_poly.pdbx_strand_id
1 'polypeptide(L)'
;METTITPNRYVEDTHGYTKEGKVYLKGYNGYADREIGYVRNTEEEALEYFRTRFQLAQQKVIQLHQDVQEAQNKGSYLTKLLQLRKNLIEFDGLGDFPPLLAMLEKLEGYLRELISSNQVKNLEIKRALLEEVQQAATAIPDWNEATDKIQEIKTKWLKTGPVDKEYLDEIEGGFDRISDDFFQRRREYYAEQNRIIDERFDKLEAIVAESEKLMRSTEFDEAFGRVRQLQNEWKTVGPVPPKRQSKLWKRFKKATTIFFDRYNAIKGITPRPRVDPRLAELQAIAAEAETLTASVHQDVIARAADRAKELLVKWKDLAPKVKTLDRNVAEKFRLACDKVFELNYLRRVIGYRYPDFDEKPKRDQLKIQIYQMEYLVRKEKGDLEQYLEFDGRIRAYVAADKVLFQKVNTQKRKVAVKEMLLVEFKRDLETVL
;
A
#
# COMPACT_ATOMS: atom_id res chain seq x y z
N MET A 1 4.47 -101.73 39.64
CA MET A 1 4.94 -101.69 38.24
C MET A 1 3.84 -100.97 37.48
N GLU A 2 3.98 -99.77 36.94
CA GLU A 2 5.17 -99.03 36.51
C GLU A 2 5.04 -97.56 36.91
N THR A 3 6.12 -97.03 37.48
CA THR A 3 6.35 -95.61 37.69
C THR A 3 6.77 -95.05 36.34
N THR A 4 5.85 -94.42 35.60
CA THR A 4 6.22 -93.66 34.40
C THR A 4 6.85 -92.35 34.86
N ILE A 5 8.15 -92.39 35.11
CA ILE A 5 9.00 -91.21 35.25
C ILE A 5 8.87 -90.45 33.92
N THR A 6 8.02 -89.42 33.89
CA THR A 6 8.05 -88.45 32.79
C THR A 6 9.39 -87.74 32.92
N PRO A 7 10.30 -87.85 31.94
CA PRO A 7 11.60 -87.24 32.05
C PRO A 7 11.41 -85.74 32.22
N ASN A 8 12.14 -85.17 33.16
CA ASN A 8 12.28 -83.74 33.39
C ASN A 8 12.74 -83.11 32.07
N ARG A 9 11.79 -82.73 31.19
CA ARG A 9 12.05 -82.16 29.86
C ARG A 9 12.50 -80.72 30.04
N TYR A 10 13.78 -80.61 30.35
CA TYR A 10 14.53 -79.37 30.34
C TYR A 10 15.04 -79.16 28.92
N VAL A 11 14.47 -78.19 28.20
CA VAL A 11 14.99 -77.77 26.90
C VAL A 11 15.72 -76.46 27.09
N GLU A 12 17.03 -76.50 26.86
CA GLU A 12 17.89 -75.34 27.02
C GLU A 12 18.07 -74.61 25.69
N ASP A 13 17.95 -73.28 25.73
CA ASP A 13 18.24 -72.38 24.63
C ASP A 13 19.43 -71.49 24.99
N THR A 14 20.05 -70.87 23.98
CA THR A 14 21.12 -69.89 24.14
C THR A 14 20.71 -68.75 25.09
N HIS A 15 19.46 -68.28 25.01
CA HIS A 15 18.99 -67.12 25.78
C HIS A 15 17.94 -67.48 26.84
N GLY A 16 17.54 -68.74 26.98
CA GLY A 16 16.52 -69.15 27.93
C GLY A 16 16.46 -70.64 28.14
N TYR A 17 15.44 -71.10 28.85
CA TYR A 17 15.18 -72.52 29.05
C TYR A 17 13.72 -72.76 29.42
N THR A 18 13.28 -74.00 29.25
CA THR A 18 12.02 -74.47 29.82
C THR A 18 12.26 -75.24 31.10
N LYS A 19 11.42 -75.02 32.11
CA LYS A 19 11.44 -75.78 33.37
C LYS A 19 10.02 -75.87 33.92
N GLU A 20 9.57 -77.09 34.23
CA GLU A 20 8.26 -77.36 34.86
C GLU A 20 7.08 -76.71 34.11
N GLY A 21 7.08 -76.80 32.77
CA GLY A 21 6.02 -76.24 31.92
C GLY A 21 6.04 -74.70 31.80
N LYS A 22 7.09 -74.04 32.28
CA LYS A 22 7.31 -72.59 32.17
C LYS A 22 8.51 -72.27 31.29
N VAL A 23 8.51 -71.09 30.70
CA VAL A 23 9.61 -70.55 29.89
C VAL A 23 10.30 -69.45 30.66
N TYR A 24 11.62 -69.54 30.78
CA TYR A 24 12.46 -68.57 31.47
C TYR A 24 13.44 -67.93 30.50
N LEU A 25 13.58 -66.61 30.59
CA LEU A 25 14.65 -65.84 29.99
C LEU A 25 15.85 -65.87 30.94
N LYS A 26 17.04 -66.23 30.43
CA LYS A 26 18.27 -66.18 31.21
C LYS A 26 18.57 -64.74 31.62
N GLY A 27 18.97 -64.56 32.87
CA GLY A 27 19.40 -63.28 33.40
C GLY A 27 20.56 -62.68 32.60
N TYR A 28 20.51 -61.38 32.36
CA TYR A 28 21.59 -60.61 31.71
C TYR A 28 21.82 -59.32 32.49
N ASN A 29 22.98 -58.67 32.33
CA ASN A 29 23.32 -57.41 33.01
C ASN A 29 23.07 -57.41 34.54
N GLY A 30 23.27 -58.54 35.21
CA GLY A 30 23.08 -58.69 36.65
C GLY A 30 21.63 -58.93 37.09
N TYR A 31 20.66 -59.02 36.16
CA TYR A 31 19.31 -59.48 36.46
C TYR A 31 19.26 -60.99 36.63
N ALA A 32 18.37 -61.47 37.50
CA ALA A 32 18.08 -62.89 37.64
C ALA A 32 17.25 -63.42 36.45
N ASP A 33 17.20 -64.74 36.31
CA ASP A 33 16.31 -65.39 35.35
C ASP A 33 14.86 -64.97 35.59
N ARG A 34 14.12 -64.72 34.51
CA ARG A 34 12.74 -64.23 34.57
C ARG A 34 11.79 -65.19 33.88
N GLU A 35 10.69 -65.55 34.56
CA GLU A 35 9.57 -66.25 33.93
C GLU A 35 8.90 -65.33 32.89
N ILE A 36 8.86 -65.78 31.63
CA ILE A 36 8.27 -65.01 30.51
C ILE A 36 7.00 -65.67 29.94
N GLY A 37 6.66 -66.88 30.40
CA GLY A 37 5.38 -67.51 30.14
C GLY A 37 5.37 -69.03 30.31
N TYR A 38 4.45 -69.69 29.60
CA TYR A 38 4.11 -71.10 29.80
C TYR A 38 4.22 -71.90 28.50
N VAL A 39 4.60 -73.17 28.63
CA VAL A 39 4.57 -74.17 27.56
C VAL A 39 3.12 -74.62 27.37
N ARG A 40 2.55 -74.40 26.17
CA ARG A 40 1.16 -74.78 25.84
C ARG A 40 1.05 -76.10 25.08
N ASN A 41 1.99 -76.32 24.16
CA ASN A 41 2.06 -77.50 23.31
C ASN A 41 3.38 -78.21 23.63
N THR A 42 4.40 -78.04 22.79
CA THR A 42 5.76 -78.52 23.01
C THR A 42 6.67 -77.40 23.53
N GLU A 43 7.73 -77.79 24.23
CA GLU A 43 8.76 -76.90 24.73
C GLU A 43 9.42 -76.11 23.59
N GLU A 44 9.69 -76.76 22.46
CA GLU A 44 10.30 -76.13 21.28
C GLU A 44 9.39 -75.08 20.64
N GLU A 45 8.08 -75.36 20.52
CA GLU A 45 7.11 -74.40 20.00
C GLU A 45 6.98 -73.17 20.91
N ALA A 46 7.03 -73.38 22.22
CA ALA A 46 6.98 -72.28 23.19
C ALA A 46 8.22 -71.39 23.09
N LEU A 47 9.42 -71.98 23.00
CA LEU A 47 10.66 -71.23 22.80
C LEU A 47 10.63 -70.44 21.48
N GLU A 48 10.18 -71.06 20.38
CA GLU A 48 10.08 -70.40 19.08
C GLU A 48 9.08 -69.23 19.08
N TYR A 49 7.96 -69.37 19.79
CA TYR A 49 7.02 -68.27 20.00
C TYR A 49 7.69 -67.06 20.67
N PHE A 50 8.45 -67.28 21.75
CA PHE A 50 9.16 -66.18 22.44
C PHE A 50 10.34 -65.64 21.63
N ARG A 51 11.01 -66.44 20.79
CA ARG A 51 12.01 -65.94 19.82
C ARG A 51 11.37 -65.03 18.78
N THR A 52 10.24 -65.45 18.22
CA THR A 52 9.46 -64.62 17.28
C THR A 52 9.04 -63.30 17.93
N ARG A 53 8.59 -63.33 19.20
CA ARG A 53 8.28 -62.11 19.95
C ARG A 53 9.51 -61.21 20.13
N PHE A 54 10.66 -61.77 20.44
CA PHE A 54 11.92 -61.00 20.54
C PHE A 54 12.27 -60.36 19.19
N GLN A 55 12.16 -61.08 18.08
CA GLN A 55 12.40 -60.54 16.73
C GLN A 55 11.49 -59.33 16.43
N LEU A 56 10.23 -59.35 16.85
CA LEU A 56 9.34 -58.19 16.71
C LEU A 56 9.82 -56.98 17.52
N ALA A 57 10.35 -57.20 18.73
CA ALA A 57 10.93 -56.12 19.54
C ALA A 57 12.23 -55.57 18.90
N GLN A 58 13.09 -56.46 18.40
CA GLN A 58 14.30 -56.10 17.65
C GLN A 58 13.96 -55.25 16.41
N GLN A 59 12.98 -55.65 15.63
CA GLN A 59 12.51 -54.89 14.46
C GLN A 59 12.03 -53.48 14.85
N LYS A 60 11.32 -53.33 15.98
CA LYS A 60 10.90 -52.00 16.47
C LYS A 60 12.09 -51.11 16.82
N VAL A 61 13.15 -51.66 17.40
CA VAL A 61 14.37 -50.92 17.73
C VAL A 61 15.10 -50.49 16.46
N ILE A 62 15.23 -51.40 15.48
CA ILE A 62 15.85 -51.10 14.18
C ILE A 62 15.05 -50.02 13.44
N GLN A 63 13.72 -50.15 13.41
CA GLN A 63 12.84 -49.18 12.77
C GLN A 63 12.96 -47.81 13.43
N LEU A 64 12.95 -47.73 14.77
CA LEU A 64 13.13 -46.46 15.47
C LEU A 64 14.46 -45.80 15.09
N HIS A 65 15.53 -46.58 14.95
CA HIS A 65 16.82 -46.04 14.53
C HIS A 65 16.76 -45.46 13.11
N GLN A 66 16.13 -46.17 12.17
CA GLN A 66 15.92 -45.69 10.80
C GLN A 66 15.06 -44.43 10.77
N ASP A 67 13.93 -44.42 11.48
CA ASP A 67 13.03 -43.26 11.61
C ASP A 67 13.82 -42.01 12.07
N VAL A 68 14.71 -42.17 13.06
CA VAL A 68 15.53 -41.06 13.58
C VAL A 68 16.57 -40.59 12.56
N GLN A 69 17.14 -41.48 11.76
CA GLN A 69 18.12 -41.06 10.74
C GLN A 69 17.48 -40.23 9.63
N GLU A 70 16.27 -40.61 9.21
CA GLU A 70 15.54 -39.99 8.11
C GLU A 70 14.78 -38.72 8.53
N ALA A 71 14.47 -38.57 9.82
CA ALA A 71 13.71 -37.44 10.31
C ALA A 71 14.48 -36.11 10.24
N GLN A 72 13.79 -35.04 9.82
CA GLN A 72 14.28 -33.67 9.95
C GLN A 72 14.28 -33.20 11.42
N ASN A 73 13.22 -33.52 12.18
CA ASN A 73 13.13 -33.20 13.61
C ASN A 73 13.45 -34.41 14.48
N LYS A 74 14.74 -34.79 14.51
CA LYS A 74 15.22 -35.99 15.24
C LYS A 74 14.92 -35.94 16.74
N GLY A 75 15.00 -34.76 17.36
CA GLY A 75 14.76 -34.58 18.80
C GLY A 75 13.36 -35.02 19.26
N SER A 76 12.36 -34.98 18.38
CA SER A 76 10.99 -35.40 18.69
C SER A 76 10.86 -36.89 19.05
N TYR A 77 11.85 -37.71 18.68
CA TYR A 77 11.85 -39.15 18.95
C TYR A 77 12.33 -39.53 20.36
N LEU A 78 12.88 -38.60 21.15
CA LEU A 78 13.41 -38.90 22.48
C LEU A 78 12.34 -39.55 23.37
N THR A 79 11.11 -39.04 23.36
CA THR A 79 10.01 -39.62 24.15
C THR A 79 9.66 -41.04 23.70
N LYS A 80 9.57 -41.28 22.38
CA LYS A 80 9.31 -42.61 21.80
C LYS A 80 10.42 -43.59 22.15
N LEU A 81 11.68 -43.13 22.12
CA LEU A 81 12.85 -43.91 22.51
C LEU A 81 12.79 -44.31 23.99
N LEU A 82 12.54 -43.37 24.90
CA LEU A 82 12.48 -43.63 26.34
C LEU A 82 11.37 -44.64 26.67
N GLN A 83 10.21 -44.52 26.01
CA GLN A 83 9.12 -45.49 26.14
C GLN A 83 9.52 -46.87 25.62
N LEU A 84 10.15 -46.94 24.43
CA LEU A 84 10.60 -48.21 23.86
C LEU A 84 11.65 -48.89 24.74
N ARG A 85 12.63 -48.14 25.26
CA ARG A 85 13.65 -48.64 26.18
C ARG A 85 13.02 -49.23 27.44
N LYS A 86 12.07 -48.51 28.05
CA LYS A 86 11.34 -49.01 29.23
C LYS A 86 10.60 -50.31 28.91
N ASN A 87 9.85 -50.33 27.79
CA ASN A 87 9.09 -51.51 27.38
C ASN A 87 10.00 -52.71 27.10
N LEU A 88 11.19 -52.48 26.55
CA LEU A 88 12.13 -53.54 26.19
C LEU A 88 12.67 -54.29 27.42
N ILE A 89 12.90 -53.57 28.54
CA ILE A 89 13.34 -54.16 29.80
C ILE A 89 12.30 -55.14 30.34
N GLU A 90 11.02 -54.79 30.24
CA GLU A 90 9.89 -55.60 30.74
C GLU A 90 9.36 -56.61 29.70
N PHE A 91 9.96 -56.68 28.50
CA PHE A 91 9.36 -57.41 27.38
C PHE A 91 9.55 -58.92 27.46
N ASP A 92 8.45 -59.68 27.42
CA ASP A 92 8.47 -61.14 27.37
C ASP A 92 8.85 -61.67 25.97
N GLY A 93 10.15 -61.89 25.77
CA GLY A 93 10.71 -62.50 24.56
C GLY A 93 11.98 -63.26 24.88
N LEU A 94 12.43 -64.09 23.94
CA LEU A 94 13.62 -64.93 24.07
C LEU A 94 14.69 -64.49 23.06
N GLY A 95 15.74 -63.81 23.53
CA GLY A 95 16.83 -63.36 22.68
C GLY A 95 17.82 -62.43 23.39
N ASP A 96 18.75 -61.87 22.60
CA ASP A 96 19.84 -61.02 23.08
C ASP A 96 19.41 -59.54 23.22
N PHE A 97 18.86 -59.18 24.38
CA PHE A 97 18.44 -57.81 24.70
C PHE A 97 19.59 -56.79 24.93
N PRO A 98 20.74 -57.15 25.54
CA PRO A 98 21.82 -56.20 25.80
C PRO A 98 22.28 -55.35 24.59
N PRO A 99 22.48 -55.90 23.38
CA PRO A 99 22.84 -55.08 22.22
C PRO A 99 21.75 -54.06 21.83
N LEU A 100 20.47 -54.42 21.95
CA LEU A 100 19.35 -53.53 21.65
C LEU A 100 19.29 -52.37 22.65
N LEU A 101 19.49 -52.65 23.94
CA LEU A 101 19.54 -51.64 24.99
C LEU A 101 20.73 -50.69 24.80
N ALA A 102 21.91 -51.23 24.50
CA ALA A 102 23.11 -50.43 24.21
C ALA A 102 22.91 -49.54 22.96
N MET A 103 22.19 -50.02 21.95
CA MET A 103 21.84 -49.25 20.76
C MET A 103 20.90 -48.07 21.11
N LEU A 104 19.86 -48.31 21.92
CA LEU A 104 18.95 -47.27 22.39
C LEU A 104 19.65 -46.25 23.30
N GLU A 105 20.57 -46.67 24.16
CA GLU A 105 21.35 -45.79 25.02
C GLU A 105 22.26 -44.86 24.22
N LYS A 106 22.98 -45.38 23.21
CA LYS A 106 23.77 -44.55 22.28
C LYS A 106 22.88 -43.54 21.55
N LEU A 107 21.73 -43.98 21.07
CA LEU A 107 20.77 -43.13 20.37
C LEU A 107 20.18 -42.06 21.29
N GLU A 108 19.92 -42.38 22.56
CA GLU A 108 19.47 -41.44 23.58
C GLU A 108 20.51 -40.33 23.81
N GLY A 109 21.79 -40.70 24.00
CA GLY A 109 22.88 -39.75 24.16
C GLY A 109 22.98 -38.79 22.97
N TYR A 110 22.95 -39.33 21.75
CA TYR A 110 22.93 -38.53 20.52
C TYR A 110 21.76 -37.54 20.46
N LEU A 111 20.54 -38.01 20.77
CA LEU A 111 19.36 -37.14 20.74
C LEU A 111 19.40 -36.04 21.80
N ARG A 112 19.90 -36.35 23.01
CA ARG A 112 20.04 -35.36 24.09
C ARG A 112 21.07 -34.29 23.75
N GLU A 113 22.21 -34.68 23.20
CA GLU A 113 23.24 -33.74 22.74
C GLU A 113 22.71 -32.83 21.62
N LEU A 114 21.98 -33.40 20.65
CA LEU A 114 21.34 -32.65 19.58
C LEU A 114 20.30 -31.65 20.10
N ILE A 115 19.45 -32.07 21.04
CA ILE A 115 18.44 -31.19 21.67
C ILE A 115 19.12 -30.05 22.42
N SER A 116 20.14 -30.35 23.24
CA SER A 116 20.90 -29.34 23.98
C SER A 116 21.56 -28.33 23.05
N SER A 117 22.25 -28.80 22.00
CA SER A 117 22.85 -27.92 20.98
C SER A 117 21.81 -27.04 20.29
N ASN A 118 20.63 -27.58 19.97
CA ASN A 118 19.55 -26.80 19.36
C ASN A 118 18.94 -25.78 20.34
N GLN A 119 18.80 -26.11 21.63
CA GLN A 119 18.31 -25.17 22.64
C GLN A 119 19.25 -23.99 22.83
N VAL A 120 20.58 -24.21 22.77
CA VAL A 120 21.57 -23.11 22.81
C VAL A 120 21.42 -22.19 21.61
N LYS A 121 21.29 -22.74 20.39
CA LYS A 121 21.06 -21.93 19.18
C LYS A 121 19.73 -21.18 19.22
N ASN A 122 18.66 -21.85 19.68
CA ASN A 122 17.35 -21.23 19.84
C ASN A 122 17.40 -20.08 20.85
N LEU A 123 18.17 -20.22 21.93
CA LEU A 123 18.37 -19.18 22.94
C LEU A 123 19.05 -17.94 22.35
N GLU A 124 20.12 -18.13 21.57
CA GLU A 124 20.79 -17.02 20.87
C GLU A 124 19.84 -16.29 19.91
N ILE A 125 19.10 -17.05 19.10
CA ILE A 125 18.12 -16.48 18.17
C ILE A 125 17.02 -15.72 18.92
N LYS A 126 16.45 -16.31 19.97
CA LYS A 126 15.39 -15.65 20.74
C LYS A 126 15.89 -14.42 21.50
N ARG A 127 17.13 -14.41 22.00
CA ARG A 127 17.74 -13.20 22.57
C ARG A 127 17.88 -12.08 21.54
N ALA A 128 18.31 -12.39 20.32
CA ALA A 128 18.35 -11.39 19.24
C ALA A 128 16.93 -10.88 18.88
N LEU A 129 15.94 -11.78 18.80
CA LEU A 129 14.55 -11.39 18.54
C LEU A 129 13.94 -10.55 19.68
N LEU A 130 14.35 -10.77 20.93
CA LEU A 130 13.96 -9.93 22.08
C LEU A 130 14.50 -8.51 21.95
N GLU A 131 15.74 -8.36 21.50
CA GLU A 131 16.30 -7.04 21.23
C GLU A 131 15.57 -6.37 20.06
N GLU A 132 15.32 -7.11 18.97
CA GLU A 132 14.57 -6.60 17.82
C GLU A 132 13.14 -6.15 18.19
N VAL A 133 12.41 -6.91 19.02
CA VAL A 133 11.05 -6.54 19.43
C VAL A 133 11.08 -5.32 20.36
N GLN A 134 12.07 -5.22 21.24
CA GLN A 134 12.27 -4.06 22.09
C GLN A 134 12.53 -2.80 21.25
N GLN A 135 13.43 -2.88 20.26
CA GLN A 135 13.70 -1.77 19.35
C GLN A 135 12.46 -1.39 18.54
N ALA A 136 11.73 -2.37 17.99
CA ALA A 136 10.50 -2.11 17.25
C ALA A 136 9.43 -1.42 18.13
N ALA A 137 9.34 -1.79 19.41
CA ALA A 137 8.38 -1.24 20.36
C ALA A 137 8.69 0.17 20.87
N THR A 138 9.95 0.64 20.74
CA THR A 138 10.39 1.94 21.30
C THR A 138 10.95 2.92 20.28
N ALA A 139 11.61 2.45 19.22
CA ALA A 139 12.33 3.31 18.28
C ALA A 139 11.51 3.69 17.04
N ILE A 140 10.48 2.90 16.68
CA ILE A 140 9.62 3.16 15.53
C ILE A 140 8.47 4.09 15.97
N PRO A 141 8.39 5.33 15.44
CA PRO A 141 7.37 6.29 15.88
C PRO A 141 5.96 5.99 15.34
N ASP A 142 5.86 5.34 14.19
CA ASP A 142 4.58 4.98 13.59
C ASP A 142 4.04 3.66 14.17
N TRP A 143 2.83 3.73 14.73
CA TRP A 143 2.22 2.58 15.39
C TRP A 143 1.91 1.41 14.45
N ASN A 144 1.64 1.66 13.17
CA ASN A 144 1.31 0.60 12.22
C ASN A 144 2.59 -0.08 11.73
N GLU A 145 3.61 0.70 11.37
CA GLU A 145 4.93 0.17 11.02
C GLU A 145 5.53 -0.66 12.16
N ALA A 146 5.46 -0.15 13.40
CA ALA A 146 5.89 -0.88 14.58
C ALA A 146 5.09 -2.18 14.78
N THR A 147 3.77 -2.15 14.54
CA THR A 147 2.91 -3.35 14.63
C THR A 147 3.33 -4.40 13.60
N ASP A 148 3.51 -4.00 12.35
CA ASP A 148 3.90 -4.91 11.27
C ASP A 148 5.26 -5.56 11.57
N LYS A 149 6.22 -4.78 12.09
CA LYS A 149 7.52 -5.30 12.49
C LYS A 149 7.42 -6.29 13.65
N ILE A 150 6.64 -5.98 14.68
CA ILE A 150 6.42 -6.89 15.82
C ILE A 150 5.75 -8.19 15.36
N GLN A 151 4.81 -8.14 14.40
CA GLN A 151 4.19 -9.36 13.85
C GLN A 151 5.17 -10.21 13.01
N GLU A 152 6.07 -9.57 12.26
CA GLU A 152 7.15 -10.26 11.55
C GLU A 152 8.06 -11.01 12.54
N ILE A 153 8.47 -10.32 13.62
CA ILE A 153 9.32 -10.88 14.67
C ILE A 153 8.57 -12.02 15.39
N LYS A 154 7.29 -11.84 15.72
CA LYS A 154 6.46 -12.90 16.33
C LYS A 154 6.39 -14.15 15.45
N THR A 155 6.31 -13.97 14.13
CA THR A 155 6.31 -15.11 13.19
C THR A 155 7.66 -15.86 13.23
N LYS A 156 8.78 -15.14 13.33
CA LYS A 156 10.11 -15.75 13.50
C LYS A 156 10.22 -16.44 14.87
N TRP A 157 9.74 -15.79 15.93
CA TRP A 157 9.70 -16.31 17.30
C TRP A 157 9.02 -17.67 17.38
N LEU A 158 7.83 -17.81 16.78
CA LEU A 158 7.06 -19.05 16.76
C LEU A 158 7.70 -20.17 15.93
N LYS A 159 8.54 -19.82 14.95
CA LYS A 159 9.31 -20.79 14.16
C LYS A 159 10.56 -21.26 14.88
N THR A 160 11.08 -20.47 15.83
CA THR A 160 12.21 -20.86 16.65
C THR A 160 11.77 -21.83 17.73
N GLY A 161 12.48 -22.94 17.85
CA GLY A 161 12.13 -24.02 18.78
C GLY A 161 12.24 -23.62 20.26
N PRO A 162 11.99 -24.57 21.17
CA PRO A 162 12.09 -24.34 22.61
C PRO A 162 13.52 -24.04 23.03
N VAL A 163 13.65 -23.28 24.12
CA VAL A 163 14.90 -23.06 24.85
C VAL A 163 15.01 -24.05 26.02
N ASP A 164 16.11 -24.02 26.75
CA ASP A 164 16.20 -24.73 28.02
C ASP A 164 15.21 -24.16 29.04
N LYS A 165 14.74 -25.02 29.97
CA LYS A 165 13.79 -24.64 31.00
C LYS A 165 14.31 -23.52 31.90
N GLU A 166 15.62 -23.44 32.11
CA GLU A 166 16.27 -22.39 32.90
C GLU A 166 15.97 -20.98 32.36
N TYR A 167 15.92 -20.83 31.03
CA TYR A 167 15.73 -19.53 30.36
C TYR A 167 14.30 -19.30 29.88
N LEU A 168 13.39 -20.27 30.05
CA LEU A 168 12.07 -20.23 29.44
C LEU A 168 11.26 -19.00 29.88
N ASP A 169 11.23 -18.72 31.19
CA ASP A 169 10.48 -17.60 31.76
C ASP A 169 11.08 -16.24 31.37
N GLU A 170 12.42 -16.14 31.41
CA GLU A 170 13.15 -14.94 30.96
C GLU A 170 12.82 -14.60 29.51
N ILE A 171 12.85 -15.62 28.64
CA ILE A 171 12.79 -15.46 27.20
C ILE A 171 11.33 -15.28 26.73
N GLU A 172 10.43 -16.20 27.04
CA GLU A 172 9.02 -16.11 26.64
C GLU A 172 8.32 -14.97 27.38
N GLY A 173 8.50 -14.89 28.71
CA GLY A 173 7.92 -13.81 29.51
C GLY A 173 8.51 -12.44 29.19
N GLY A 174 9.75 -12.36 28.70
CA GLY A 174 10.32 -11.14 28.15
C GLY A 174 9.58 -10.67 26.89
N PHE A 175 9.35 -11.57 25.94
CA PHE A 175 8.70 -11.26 24.68
C PHE A 175 7.25 -10.80 24.88
N ASP A 176 6.52 -11.52 25.73
CA ASP A 176 5.12 -11.23 26.03
C ASP A 176 4.98 -9.86 26.71
N ARG A 177 5.82 -9.55 27.72
CA ARG A 177 5.79 -8.25 28.40
C ARG A 177 6.03 -7.09 27.45
N ILE A 178 7.04 -7.17 26.58
CA ILE A 178 7.35 -6.10 25.62
C ILE A 178 6.20 -5.91 24.63
N SER A 179 5.67 -7.03 24.11
CA SER A 179 4.56 -7.00 23.16
C SER A 179 3.29 -6.41 23.77
N ASP A 180 2.93 -6.85 24.98
CA ASP A 180 1.72 -6.42 25.68
C ASP A 180 1.79 -4.95 26.06
N ASP A 181 2.93 -4.48 26.57
CA ASP A 181 3.17 -3.06 26.85
C ASP A 181 2.99 -2.19 25.59
N PHE A 182 3.60 -2.60 24.47
CA PHE A 182 3.44 -1.88 23.20
C PHE A 182 1.98 -1.80 22.77
N PHE A 183 1.25 -2.92 22.76
CA PHE A 183 -0.15 -2.92 22.34
C PHE A 183 -1.06 -2.16 23.31
N GLN A 184 -0.72 -2.12 24.59
CA GLN A 184 -1.43 -1.29 25.57
C GLN A 184 -1.22 0.20 25.29
N ARG A 185 0.03 0.67 25.15
CA ARG A 185 0.34 2.07 24.81
C ARG A 185 -0.33 2.50 23.50
N ARG A 186 -0.33 1.62 22.49
CA ARG A 186 -1.02 1.87 21.22
C ARG A 186 -2.53 2.05 21.42
N ARG A 187 -3.18 1.17 22.19
CA ARG A 187 -4.62 1.28 22.49
C ARG A 187 -4.94 2.59 23.18
N GLU A 188 -4.16 2.97 24.18
CA GLU A 188 -4.32 4.23 24.93
C GLU A 188 -4.16 5.45 24.01
N TYR A 189 -3.15 5.45 23.14
CA TYR A 189 -2.94 6.52 22.17
C TYR A 189 -4.16 6.72 21.27
N TYR A 190 -4.69 5.66 20.65
CA TYR A 190 -5.85 5.78 19.76
C TYR A 190 -7.14 6.09 20.52
N ALA A 191 -7.29 5.60 21.75
CA ALA A 191 -8.41 5.98 22.61
C ALA A 191 -8.39 7.49 22.90
N GLU A 192 -7.21 8.05 23.22
CA GLU A 192 -7.06 9.48 23.46
C GLU A 192 -7.28 10.31 22.20
N GLN A 193 -6.75 9.90 21.05
CA GLN A 193 -7.02 10.59 19.78
C GLN A 193 -8.52 10.61 19.44
N ASN A 194 -9.22 9.50 19.66
CA ASN A 194 -10.66 9.44 19.45
C ASN A 194 -11.41 10.37 20.42
N ARG A 195 -11.03 10.38 21.70
CA ARG A 195 -11.60 11.30 22.71
C ARG A 195 -11.42 12.75 22.31
N ILE A 196 -10.22 13.16 21.90
CA ILE A 196 -9.93 14.52 21.43
C ILE A 196 -10.78 14.88 20.19
N ILE A 197 -10.96 13.94 19.26
CA ILE A 197 -11.79 14.14 18.07
C ILE A 197 -13.27 14.32 18.46
N ASP A 198 -13.78 13.52 19.39
CA ASP A 198 -15.15 13.62 19.88
C ASP A 198 -15.39 14.94 20.63
N GLU A 199 -14.48 15.37 21.50
CA GLU A 199 -14.53 16.69 22.14
C GLU A 199 -14.54 17.85 21.13
N ARG A 200 -13.78 17.73 20.04
CA ARG A 200 -13.82 18.72 18.94
C ARG A 200 -15.16 18.70 18.22
N PHE A 201 -15.75 17.52 18.01
CA PHE A 201 -17.09 17.42 17.41
C PHE A 201 -18.15 18.09 18.27
N ASP A 202 -18.13 17.85 19.58
CA ASP A 202 -19.10 18.43 20.49
C ASP A 202 -18.99 19.96 20.52
N LYS A 203 -17.77 20.50 20.49
CA LYS A 203 -17.54 21.95 20.35
C LYS A 203 -18.10 22.50 19.04
N LEU A 204 -17.88 21.83 17.91
CA LEU A 204 -18.42 22.26 16.61
C LEU A 204 -19.95 22.18 16.57
N GLU A 205 -20.55 21.14 17.16
CA GLU A 205 -22.00 21.00 17.25
C GLU A 205 -22.60 22.10 18.13
N ALA A 206 -21.98 22.42 19.28
CA ALA A 206 -22.40 23.53 20.13
C ALA A 206 -22.36 24.88 19.41
N ILE A 207 -21.27 25.16 18.67
CA ILE A 207 -21.13 26.38 17.85
C ILE A 207 -22.23 26.46 16.79
N VAL A 208 -22.55 25.34 16.13
CA VAL A 208 -23.62 25.27 15.12
C VAL A 208 -24.98 25.53 15.76
N ALA A 209 -25.30 24.84 16.87
CA ALA A 209 -26.56 24.98 17.56
C ALA A 209 -26.78 26.42 18.07
N GLU A 210 -25.73 27.06 18.57
CA GLU A 210 -25.80 28.47 18.99
C GLU A 210 -25.97 29.42 17.80
N SER A 211 -25.25 29.19 16.70
CA SER A 211 -25.42 29.97 15.47
C SER A 211 -26.85 29.85 14.90
N GLU A 212 -27.44 28.65 14.96
CA GLU A 212 -28.82 28.37 14.56
C GLU A 212 -29.86 29.06 15.47
N LYS A 213 -29.53 29.32 16.75
CA LYS A 213 -30.36 30.16 17.62
C LYS A 213 -30.22 31.63 17.27
N LEU A 214 -28.99 32.12 17.14
CA LEU A 214 -28.69 33.53 16.87
C LEU A 214 -29.20 34.01 15.51
N MET A 215 -29.29 33.12 14.50
CA MET A 215 -29.85 33.48 13.19
C MET A 215 -31.29 34.00 13.28
N ARG A 216 -32.03 33.71 14.37
CA ARG A 216 -33.40 34.16 14.64
C ARG A 216 -33.48 35.29 15.67
N SER A 217 -32.35 35.76 16.21
CA SER A 217 -32.34 36.83 17.21
C SER A 217 -32.96 38.12 16.68
N THR A 218 -33.56 38.89 17.58
CA THR A 218 -34.02 40.27 17.41
C THR A 218 -33.04 41.28 18.01
N GLU A 219 -32.16 40.84 18.91
CA GLU A 219 -31.09 41.64 19.50
C GLU A 219 -29.87 41.62 18.57
N PHE A 220 -29.91 42.44 17.51
CA PHE A 220 -28.98 42.33 16.37
C PHE A 220 -27.52 42.66 16.71
N ASP A 221 -27.27 43.70 17.51
CA ASP A 221 -25.89 44.16 17.79
C ASP A 221 -25.15 43.21 18.75
N GLU A 222 -25.82 42.71 19.79
CA GLU A 222 -25.27 41.68 20.67
C GLU A 222 -25.06 40.35 19.92
N ALA A 223 -26.06 39.92 19.14
CA ALA A 223 -25.95 38.72 18.32
C ALA A 223 -24.83 38.82 17.27
N PHE A 224 -24.56 40.03 16.73
CA PHE A 224 -23.45 40.23 15.80
C PHE A 224 -22.11 39.94 16.46
N GLY A 225 -21.88 40.48 17.66
CA GLY A 225 -20.69 40.22 18.46
C GLY A 225 -20.50 38.72 18.72
N ARG A 226 -21.58 38.04 19.14
CA ARG A 226 -21.52 36.60 19.43
C ARG A 226 -21.32 35.75 18.18
N VAL A 227 -22.00 36.03 17.08
CA VAL A 227 -21.80 35.30 15.81
C VAL A 227 -20.36 35.47 15.28
N ARG A 228 -19.76 36.66 15.44
CA ARG A 228 -18.34 36.87 15.13
C ARG A 228 -17.42 36.05 16.02
N GLN A 229 -17.72 35.97 17.31
CA GLN A 229 -16.97 35.13 18.25
C GLN A 229 -17.08 33.65 17.86
N LEU A 230 -18.28 33.15 17.55
CA LEU A 230 -18.50 31.78 17.07
C LEU A 230 -17.75 31.47 15.77
N GLN A 231 -17.66 32.43 14.83
CA GLN A 231 -16.81 32.29 13.62
C GLN A 231 -15.32 32.18 13.95
N ASN A 232 -14.85 32.81 15.01
CA ASN A 232 -13.47 32.69 15.46
C ASN A 232 -13.26 31.36 16.19
N GLU A 233 -14.15 31.00 17.12
CA GLU A 233 -14.14 29.72 17.83
C GLU A 233 -14.13 28.55 16.84
N TRP A 234 -14.97 28.57 15.81
CA TRP A 234 -15.00 27.55 14.75
C TRP A 234 -13.63 27.31 14.11
N LYS A 235 -12.86 28.37 13.85
CA LYS A 235 -11.53 28.29 13.23
C LYS A 235 -10.46 27.75 14.19
N THR A 236 -10.68 27.91 15.50
CA THR A 236 -9.77 27.40 16.53
C THR A 236 -9.99 25.93 16.84
N VAL A 237 -11.16 25.36 16.49
CA VAL A 237 -11.37 23.92 16.63
C VAL A 237 -10.45 23.18 15.67
N GLY A 238 -9.62 22.30 16.23
CA GLY A 238 -8.67 21.49 15.46
C GLY A 238 -9.34 20.54 14.45
N PRO A 239 -8.54 19.79 13.68
CA PRO A 239 -9.05 18.93 12.62
C PRO A 239 -9.94 17.80 13.17
N VAL A 240 -10.96 17.45 12.41
CA VAL A 240 -11.87 16.31 12.62
C VAL A 240 -12.16 15.63 11.28
N PRO A 241 -12.63 14.36 11.25
CA PRO A 241 -12.96 13.64 10.03
C PRO A 241 -13.82 14.46 9.02
N PRO A 242 -13.38 14.59 7.74
CA PRO A 242 -13.99 15.51 6.76
C PRO A 242 -15.49 15.30 6.53
N LYS A 243 -15.95 14.03 6.55
CA LYS A 243 -17.35 13.68 6.29
C LYS A 243 -18.29 14.30 7.32
N ARG A 244 -17.95 14.20 8.61
CA ARG A 244 -18.74 14.79 9.69
C ARG A 244 -18.58 16.32 9.72
N GLN A 245 -17.35 16.84 9.53
CA GLN A 245 -17.10 18.28 9.48
C GLN A 245 -17.91 19.00 8.39
N SER A 246 -18.02 18.40 7.20
CA SER A 246 -18.75 18.99 6.06
C SER A 246 -20.23 19.23 6.36
N LYS A 247 -20.88 18.31 7.09
CA LYS A 247 -22.28 18.45 7.50
C LYS A 247 -22.46 19.64 8.46
N LEU A 248 -21.59 19.76 9.46
CA LEU A 248 -21.60 20.86 10.41
C LEU A 248 -21.30 22.20 9.74
N TRP A 249 -20.31 22.23 8.84
CA TRP A 249 -19.94 23.44 8.11
C TRP A 249 -21.09 23.98 7.27
N LYS A 250 -21.86 23.10 6.59
CA LYS A 250 -23.03 23.54 5.81
C LYS A 250 -24.09 24.20 6.69
N ARG A 251 -24.36 23.63 7.87
CA ARG A 251 -25.32 24.19 8.85
C ARG A 251 -24.81 25.52 9.41
N PHE A 252 -23.57 25.56 9.87
CA PHE A 252 -22.93 26.76 10.40
C PHE A 252 -22.91 27.90 9.35
N LYS A 253 -22.49 27.60 8.12
CA LYS A 253 -22.49 28.57 7.03
C LYS A 253 -23.89 29.07 6.72
N LYS A 254 -24.89 28.19 6.66
CA LYS A 254 -26.28 28.59 6.43
C LYS A 254 -26.79 29.52 7.53
N ALA A 255 -26.61 29.16 8.79
CA ALA A 255 -27.06 29.95 9.94
C ALA A 255 -26.39 31.34 9.97
N THR A 256 -25.07 31.39 9.77
CA THR A 256 -24.33 32.66 9.74
C THR A 256 -24.66 33.52 8.53
N THR A 257 -24.85 32.94 7.34
CA THR A 257 -25.33 33.67 6.15
C THR A 257 -26.70 34.31 6.41
N ILE A 258 -27.67 33.53 6.90
CA ILE A 258 -29.01 34.05 7.21
C ILE A 258 -28.93 35.20 8.23
N PHE A 259 -28.09 35.06 9.26
CA PHE A 259 -27.89 36.12 10.25
C PHE A 259 -27.34 37.40 9.62
N PHE A 260 -26.24 37.32 8.87
CA PHE A 260 -25.61 38.50 8.28
C PHE A 260 -26.47 39.15 7.20
N ASP A 261 -27.24 38.38 6.41
CA ASP A 261 -28.17 38.92 5.43
C ASP A 261 -29.25 39.77 6.11
N ARG A 262 -29.83 39.27 7.22
CA ARG A 262 -30.80 40.03 8.03
C ARG A 262 -30.16 41.27 8.67
N TYR A 263 -28.99 41.12 9.27
CA TYR A 263 -28.25 42.23 9.89
C TYR A 263 -27.94 43.34 8.89
N ASN A 264 -27.42 42.97 7.71
CA ASN A 264 -27.08 43.91 6.64
C ASN A 264 -28.32 44.65 6.12
N ALA A 265 -29.45 43.97 5.94
CA ALA A 265 -30.71 44.58 5.52
C ALA A 265 -31.18 45.65 6.53
N ILE A 266 -31.08 45.37 7.83
CA ILE A 266 -31.49 46.30 8.89
C ILE A 266 -30.55 47.50 9.01
N LYS A 267 -29.24 47.28 8.86
CA LYS A 267 -28.23 48.35 8.93
C LYS A 267 -28.05 49.10 7.59
N GLY A 268 -28.81 48.74 6.54
CA GLY A 268 -28.67 49.33 5.20
C GLY A 268 -27.30 49.07 4.55
N ILE A 269 -26.61 48.00 4.93
CA ILE A 269 -25.28 47.66 4.43
C ILE A 269 -25.44 46.85 3.15
N THR A 270 -24.98 47.38 2.02
CA THR A 270 -24.90 46.63 0.76
C THR A 270 -23.56 45.88 0.69
N PRO A 271 -23.55 44.54 0.69
CA PRO A 271 -22.30 43.79 0.58
C PRO A 271 -21.65 44.06 -0.78
N ARG A 272 -20.44 44.62 -0.80
CA ARG A 272 -19.67 44.75 -2.04
C ARG A 272 -18.89 43.45 -2.27
N PRO A 273 -19.13 42.73 -3.37
CA PRO A 273 -18.33 41.55 -3.68
C PRO A 273 -16.88 41.99 -3.92
N ARG A 274 -15.93 41.35 -3.21
CA ARG A 274 -14.51 41.57 -3.45
C ARG A 274 -14.13 40.90 -4.76
N VAL A 275 -13.99 41.69 -5.82
CA VAL A 275 -13.45 41.24 -7.10
C VAL A 275 -11.94 41.06 -6.94
N ASP A 276 -11.40 39.91 -7.33
CA ASP A 276 -9.95 39.69 -7.36
C ASP A 276 -9.33 40.66 -8.39
N PRO A 277 -8.42 41.57 -7.99
CA PRO A 277 -7.81 42.53 -8.92
C PRO A 277 -7.10 41.85 -10.09
N ARG A 278 -6.61 40.62 -9.92
CA ARG A 278 -5.97 39.83 -10.98
C ARG A 278 -6.95 39.43 -12.09
N LEU A 279 -8.24 39.27 -11.75
CA LEU A 279 -9.27 38.96 -12.74
C LEU A 279 -9.50 40.15 -13.68
N ALA A 280 -9.51 41.37 -13.13
CA ALA A 280 -9.60 42.60 -13.93
C ALA A 280 -8.37 42.77 -14.83
N GLU A 281 -7.17 42.40 -14.33
CA GLU A 281 -5.94 42.44 -15.12
C GLU A 281 -5.96 41.43 -16.29
N LEU A 282 -6.43 40.20 -16.08
CA LEU A 282 -6.59 39.22 -17.16
C LEU A 282 -7.62 39.70 -18.21
N GLN A 283 -8.69 40.36 -17.79
CA GLN A 283 -9.64 40.99 -18.72
C GLN A 283 -8.98 42.10 -19.55
N ALA A 284 -8.15 42.93 -18.93
CA ALA A 284 -7.40 43.98 -19.63
C ALA A 284 -6.38 43.40 -20.63
N ILE A 285 -5.66 42.33 -20.25
CA ILE A 285 -4.72 41.62 -21.14
C ILE A 285 -5.46 41.01 -22.35
N ALA A 286 -6.63 40.41 -22.13
CA ALA A 286 -7.47 39.87 -23.21
C ALA A 286 -7.93 40.97 -24.17
N ALA A 287 -8.45 42.08 -23.63
CA ALA A 287 -8.90 43.22 -24.41
C ALA A 287 -7.75 43.83 -25.23
N GLU A 288 -6.56 43.98 -24.63
CA GLU A 288 -5.38 44.49 -25.34
C GLU A 288 -4.99 43.56 -26.49
N ALA A 289 -4.94 42.24 -26.27
CA ALA A 289 -4.62 41.28 -27.33
C ALA A 289 -5.61 41.36 -28.50
N GLU A 290 -6.92 41.54 -28.22
CA GLU A 290 -7.92 41.73 -29.26
C GLU A 290 -7.64 42.99 -30.09
N THR A 291 -7.23 44.10 -29.48
CA THR A 291 -6.89 45.32 -30.24
C THR A 291 -5.69 45.13 -31.17
N LEU A 292 -4.74 44.25 -30.82
CA LEU A 292 -3.60 43.92 -31.70
C LEU A 292 -4.04 43.27 -33.02
N THR A 293 -5.22 42.62 -33.03
CA THR A 293 -5.77 42.00 -34.24
C THR A 293 -6.35 43.02 -35.24
N ALA A 294 -6.64 44.25 -34.80
CA ALA A 294 -7.11 45.33 -35.68
C ALA A 294 -5.96 46.00 -36.46
N SER A 295 -4.71 45.78 -36.04
CA SER A 295 -3.50 46.36 -36.64
C SER A 295 -3.01 45.62 -37.90
N VAL A 296 -3.95 45.17 -38.76
CA VAL A 296 -3.69 44.36 -39.99
C VAL A 296 -3.01 45.18 -41.10
N HIS A 297 -2.76 46.47 -40.89
CA HIS A 297 -2.06 47.32 -41.84
C HIS A 297 -0.53 47.13 -41.77
N GLN A 298 0.09 47.22 -42.94
CA GLN A 298 1.13 46.31 -43.37
C GLN A 298 2.48 46.43 -42.69
N ASP A 299 2.75 47.34 -41.76
CA ASP A 299 4.07 47.49 -41.11
C ASP A 299 4.11 47.23 -39.61
N VAL A 300 2.96 46.97 -38.99
CA VAL A 300 2.86 46.91 -37.52
C VAL A 300 2.80 45.47 -36.99
N ILE A 301 2.57 44.47 -37.85
CA ILE A 301 2.33 43.08 -37.42
C ILE A 301 3.51 42.42 -36.68
N ALA A 302 4.75 42.85 -36.96
CA ALA A 302 5.92 42.37 -36.22
C ALA A 302 5.90 42.85 -34.76
N ARG A 303 5.65 44.15 -34.56
CA ARG A 303 5.50 44.75 -33.23
C ARG A 303 4.29 44.19 -32.49
N ALA A 304 3.18 43.97 -33.20
CA ALA A 304 1.99 43.33 -32.64
C ALA A 304 2.29 41.90 -32.16
N ALA A 305 3.07 41.12 -32.93
CA ALA A 305 3.48 39.78 -32.52
C ALA A 305 4.40 39.79 -31.30
N ASP A 306 5.34 40.74 -31.21
CA ASP A 306 6.19 40.88 -30.02
C ASP A 306 5.36 41.29 -28.80
N ARG A 307 4.42 42.22 -28.95
CA ARG A 307 3.50 42.59 -27.87
C ARG A 307 2.60 41.42 -27.45
N ALA A 308 2.10 40.62 -28.39
CA ALA A 308 1.30 39.44 -28.11
C ALA A 308 2.11 38.37 -27.34
N LYS A 309 3.43 38.22 -27.60
CA LYS A 309 4.31 37.34 -26.80
C LYS A 309 4.45 37.84 -25.36
N GLU A 310 4.62 39.14 -25.14
CA GLU A 310 4.68 39.71 -23.80
C GLU A 310 3.38 39.47 -23.02
N LEU A 311 2.23 39.69 -23.69
CA LEU A 311 0.92 39.41 -23.10
C LEU A 311 0.74 37.92 -22.78
N LEU A 312 1.24 37.02 -23.63
CA LEU A 312 1.23 35.57 -23.38
C LEU A 312 2.04 35.19 -22.14
N VAL A 313 3.20 35.83 -21.92
CA VAL A 313 4.01 35.62 -20.71
C VAL A 313 3.27 36.10 -19.47
N LYS A 314 2.71 37.32 -19.50
CA LYS A 314 1.90 37.86 -18.40
C LYS A 314 0.70 36.96 -18.10
N TRP A 315 -0.02 36.53 -19.13
CA TRP A 315 -1.17 35.63 -18.98
C TRP A 315 -0.78 34.30 -18.33
N LYS A 316 0.35 33.69 -18.74
CA LYS A 316 0.84 32.42 -18.17
C LYS A 316 1.22 32.53 -16.70
N ASP A 317 1.71 33.68 -16.25
CA ASP A 317 2.03 33.93 -14.85
C ASP A 317 0.79 34.20 -13.99
N LEU A 318 -0.15 35.01 -14.50
CA LEU A 318 -1.34 35.44 -13.75
C LEU A 318 -2.46 34.39 -13.72
N ALA A 319 -2.76 33.72 -14.84
CA ALA A 319 -3.91 32.82 -14.95
C ALA A 319 -3.92 31.67 -13.92
N PRO A 320 -2.78 31.00 -13.60
CA PRO A 320 -2.75 29.96 -12.57
C PRO A 320 -2.99 30.47 -11.14
N LYS A 321 -2.79 31.78 -10.90
CA LYS A 321 -2.94 32.42 -9.59
C LYS A 321 -4.39 32.83 -9.29
N VAL A 322 -5.30 32.69 -10.25
CA VAL A 322 -6.72 33.04 -10.13
C VAL A 322 -7.55 31.77 -9.90
N LYS A 323 -8.39 31.79 -8.86
CA LYS A 323 -9.17 30.60 -8.44
C LYS A 323 -10.27 30.23 -9.44
N THR A 324 -10.85 31.21 -10.13
CA THR A 324 -11.93 31.00 -11.10
C THR A 324 -11.71 31.95 -12.27
N LEU A 325 -11.20 31.40 -13.36
CA LEU A 325 -10.98 32.14 -14.61
C LEU A 325 -12.19 31.98 -15.53
N ASP A 326 -12.69 33.10 -16.06
CA ASP A 326 -13.73 33.07 -17.08
C ASP A 326 -13.17 32.44 -18.37
N ARG A 327 -13.83 31.35 -18.80
CA ARG A 327 -13.46 30.59 -19.99
C ARG A 327 -13.55 31.45 -21.26
N ASN A 328 -14.51 32.36 -21.34
CA ASN A 328 -14.70 33.24 -22.50
C ASN A 328 -13.53 34.21 -22.65
N VAL A 329 -13.06 34.79 -21.53
CA VAL A 329 -11.89 35.70 -21.53
C VAL A 329 -10.64 34.94 -21.99
N ALA A 330 -10.45 33.71 -21.51
CA ALA A 330 -9.33 32.87 -21.93
C ALA A 330 -9.38 32.44 -23.41
N GLU A 331 -10.58 32.15 -23.94
CA GLU A 331 -10.76 31.82 -25.36
C GLU A 331 -10.49 33.03 -26.26
N LYS A 332 -11.03 34.20 -25.91
CA LYS A 332 -10.80 35.45 -26.66
C LYS A 332 -9.32 35.83 -26.71
N PHE A 333 -8.63 35.82 -25.56
CA PHE A 333 -7.21 36.10 -25.49
C PHE A 333 -6.38 35.16 -26.39
N ARG A 334 -6.65 33.84 -26.31
CA ARG A 334 -5.94 32.85 -27.12
C ARG A 334 -6.17 33.06 -28.61
N LEU A 335 -7.43 33.27 -29.01
CA LEU A 335 -7.77 33.51 -30.42
C LEU A 335 -7.06 34.75 -30.96
N ALA A 336 -7.00 35.83 -30.17
CA ALA A 336 -6.32 37.05 -30.55
C ALA A 336 -4.81 36.84 -30.73
N CYS A 337 -4.15 36.15 -29.79
CA CYS A 337 -2.73 35.79 -29.92
C CYS A 337 -2.48 34.91 -31.15
N ASP A 338 -3.26 33.84 -31.34
CA ASP A 338 -3.12 32.93 -32.48
C ASP A 338 -3.28 33.71 -33.79
N LYS A 339 -4.29 34.60 -33.90
CA LYS A 339 -4.49 35.44 -35.09
C LYS A 339 -3.29 36.34 -35.40
N VAL A 340 -2.73 37.02 -34.39
CA VAL A 340 -1.54 37.87 -34.56
C VAL A 340 -0.33 37.05 -35.01
N PHE A 341 -0.11 35.87 -34.42
CA PHE A 341 1.02 35.01 -34.79
C PHE A 341 0.89 34.44 -36.21
N GLU A 342 -0.32 34.03 -36.62
CA GLU A 342 -0.53 33.49 -37.96
C GLU A 342 -0.42 34.57 -39.04
N LEU A 343 -0.88 35.79 -38.77
CA LEU A 343 -0.66 36.95 -39.66
C LEU A 343 0.83 37.30 -39.77
N ASN A 344 1.56 37.30 -38.65
CA ASN A 344 3.00 37.55 -38.66
C ASN A 344 3.76 36.48 -39.46
N TYR A 345 3.40 35.20 -39.27
CA TYR A 345 3.98 34.09 -40.00
C TYR A 345 3.69 34.19 -41.50
N LEU A 346 2.45 34.49 -41.89
CA LEU A 346 2.06 34.71 -43.27
C LEU A 346 2.91 35.83 -43.90
N ARG A 347 3.07 36.97 -43.22
CA ARG A 347 3.88 38.08 -43.73
C ARG A 347 5.33 37.67 -43.99
N ARG A 348 5.93 36.88 -43.08
CA ARG A 348 7.29 36.35 -43.28
C ARG A 348 7.36 35.45 -44.51
N VAL A 349 6.42 34.51 -44.66
CA VAL A 349 6.37 33.59 -45.81
C VAL A 349 6.22 34.35 -47.13
N ILE A 350 5.37 35.37 -47.15
CA ILE A 350 5.16 36.23 -48.33
C ILE A 350 6.42 37.03 -48.63
N GLY A 351 7.02 37.70 -47.64
CA GLY A 351 8.21 38.53 -47.84
C GLY A 351 9.41 37.76 -48.39
N TYR A 352 9.55 36.46 -48.06
CA TYR A 352 10.58 35.60 -48.67
C TYR A 352 10.32 35.29 -50.15
N ARG A 353 9.06 35.24 -50.59
CA ARG A 353 8.67 34.85 -51.96
C ARG A 353 8.38 36.04 -52.88
N TYR A 354 8.01 37.18 -52.30
CA TYR A 354 7.60 38.40 -53.00
C TYR A 354 8.22 39.61 -52.29
N PRO A 355 9.49 39.95 -52.59
CA PRO A 355 10.16 41.10 -51.97
C PRO A 355 9.48 42.44 -52.26
N ASP A 356 8.79 42.54 -53.40
CA ASP A 356 8.02 43.71 -53.85
C ASP A 356 6.55 43.66 -53.42
N PHE A 357 6.18 42.78 -52.49
CA PHE A 357 4.79 42.55 -52.08
C PHE A 357 4.07 43.84 -51.66
N ASP A 358 4.74 44.69 -50.89
CA ASP A 358 4.17 45.92 -50.34
C ASP A 358 3.92 47.00 -51.42
N GLU A 359 4.61 46.89 -52.56
CA GLU A 359 4.46 47.80 -53.71
C GLU A 359 3.31 47.39 -54.65
N LYS A 360 2.75 46.18 -54.47
CA LYS A 360 1.67 45.66 -55.33
C LYS A 360 0.33 46.31 -55.02
N PRO A 361 -0.59 46.43 -56.00
CA PRO A 361 -1.96 46.85 -55.75
C PRO A 361 -2.64 45.98 -54.68
N LYS A 362 -3.52 46.57 -53.87
CA LYS A 362 -4.16 45.87 -52.75
C LYS A 362 -4.86 44.57 -53.16
N ARG A 363 -5.47 44.55 -54.35
CA ARG A 363 -6.08 43.36 -54.95
C ARG A 363 -5.07 42.22 -55.14
N ASP A 364 -3.88 42.51 -55.63
CA ASP A 364 -2.84 41.52 -55.87
C ASP A 364 -2.18 41.06 -54.57
N GLN A 365 -2.04 41.97 -53.60
CA GLN A 365 -1.63 41.61 -52.24
C GLN A 365 -2.60 40.60 -51.62
N LEU A 366 -3.91 40.85 -51.71
CA LEU A 366 -4.95 39.95 -51.19
C LEU A 366 -4.95 38.60 -51.91
N LYS A 367 -4.78 38.57 -53.24
CA LYS A 367 -4.65 37.30 -53.99
C LYS A 367 -3.43 36.49 -53.54
N ILE A 368 -2.28 37.14 -53.33
CA ILE A 368 -1.07 36.48 -52.84
C ILE A 368 -1.30 35.96 -51.41
N GLN A 369 -1.93 36.75 -50.53
CA GLN A 369 -2.27 36.34 -49.16
C GLN A 369 -3.20 35.13 -49.14
N ILE A 370 -4.26 35.14 -49.95
CA ILE A 370 -5.20 34.03 -50.11
C ILE A 370 -4.46 32.77 -50.57
N TYR A 371 -3.67 32.88 -51.65
CA TYR A 371 -2.95 31.74 -52.20
C TYR A 371 -1.96 31.13 -51.19
N GLN A 372 -1.18 31.97 -50.51
CA GLN A 372 -0.25 31.49 -49.47
C GLN A 372 -1.00 30.92 -48.27
N MET A 373 -2.10 31.53 -47.84
CA MET A 373 -2.90 31.01 -46.73
C MET A 373 -3.56 29.67 -47.07
N GLU A 374 -4.08 29.49 -48.29
CA GLU A 374 -4.62 28.20 -48.76
C GLU A 374 -3.57 27.09 -48.76
N TYR A 375 -2.35 27.40 -49.20
CA TYR A 375 -1.22 26.48 -49.11
C TYR A 375 -0.91 26.11 -47.65
N LEU A 376 -0.85 27.10 -46.76
CA LEU A 376 -0.57 26.87 -45.34
C LEU A 376 -1.67 26.04 -44.68
N VAL A 377 -2.95 26.33 -44.93
CA VAL A 377 -4.08 25.54 -44.42
C VAL A 377 -3.98 24.09 -44.90
N ARG A 378 -3.74 23.87 -46.19
CA ARG A 378 -3.61 22.52 -46.76
C ARG A 378 -2.48 21.74 -46.11
N LYS A 379 -1.31 22.36 -45.97
CA LYS A 379 -0.15 21.75 -45.33
C LYS A 379 -0.42 21.40 -43.87
N GLU A 380 -0.94 22.36 -43.10
CA GLU A 380 -1.20 22.22 -41.66
C GLU A 380 -2.29 21.15 -41.38
N LYS A 381 -3.27 21.01 -42.28
CA LYS A 381 -4.27 19.92 -42.25
C LYS A 381 -3.65 18.56 -42.55
N GLY A 382 -2.81 18.45 -43.58
CA GLY A 382 -2.10 17.21 -43.88
C GLY A 382 -1.20 16.76 -42.72
N ASP A 383 -0.47 17.70 -42.09
CA ASP A 383 0.32 17.42 -40.90
C ASP A 383 -0.58 16.95 -39.74
N LEU A 384 -1.74 17.61 -39.52
CA LEU A 384 -2.71 17.23 -38.49
C LEU A 384 -3.32 15.84 -38.73
N GLU A 385 -3.65 15.50 -39.97
CA GLU A 385 -4.15 14.18 -40.36
C GLU A 385 -3.11 13.10 -40.05
N GLN A 386 -1.84 13.32 -40.41
CA GLN A 386 -0.74 12.41 -40.05
C GLN A 386 -0.61 12.24 -38.52
N TYR A 387 -0.73 13.33 -37.74
CA TYR A 387 -0.71 13.24 -36.28
C TYR A 387 -1.90 12.45 -35.72
N LEU A 388 -3.10 12.58 -36.31
CA LEU A 388 -4.30 11.87 -35.88
C LEU A 388 -4.28 10.40 -36.27
N GLU A 389 -3.75 10.06 -37.45
CA GLU A 389 -3.53 8.67 -37.88
C GLU A 389 -2.48 7.96 -37.02
N PHE A 390 -1.40 8.67 -36.67
CA PHE A 390 -0.37 8.18 -35.76
C PHE A 390 -0.92 7.97 -34.33
N ASP A 391 -1.74 8.90 -33.81
CA ASP A 391 -2.45 8.77 -32.52
C ASP A 391 -3.47 7.62 -32.52
N GLY A 392 -4.20 7.41 -33.63
CA GLY A 392 -5.14 6.30 -33.80
C GLY A 392 -4.48 4.93 -33.69
N ARG A 393 -3.22 4.80 -34.11
CA ARG A 393 -2.41 3.57 -33.97
C ARG A 393 -1.85 3.38 -32.56
N ILE A 394 -1.55 4.47 -31.82
CA ILE A 394 -0.98 4.42 -30.46
C ILE A 394 -2.04 4.30 -29.35
N ARG A 395 -3.25 4.83 -29.54
CA ARG A 395 -4.37 4.66 -28.58
C ARG A 395 -4.78 3.20 -28.38
N ALA A 396 -4.39 2.30 -29.29
CA ALA A 396 -4.54 0.86 -29.12
C ALA A 396 -3.60 0.27 -28.04
N TYR A 397 -2.64 1.04 -27.49
CA TYR A 397 -1.63 0.48 -26.57
C TYR A 397 -1.34 1.25 -25.27
N VAL A 398 -1.55 2.56 -25.11
CA VAL A 398 -1.30 3.24 -23.80
C VAL A 398 -2.18 4.49 -23.61
N ALA A 399 -2.56 4.77 -22.36
CA ALA A 399 -3.17 6.04 -21.94
C ALA A 399 -2.34 7.25 -22.41
N ALA A 400 -2.91 8.01 -23.34
CA ALA A 400 -2.21 9.02 -24.12
C ALA A 400 -1.49 10.10 -23.27
N ASP A 401 -0.25 10.39 -23.68
CA ASP A 401 0.58 11.47 -23.17
C ASP A 401 -0.15 12.82 -23.29
N LYS A 402 -0.38 13.47 -22.13
CA LYS A 402 -1.02 14.79 -22.00
C LYS A 402 -0.36 15.84 -22.90
N VAL A 403 0.94 15.70 -23.19
CA VAL A 403 1.71 16.59 -24.06
C VAL A 403 1.27 16.45 -25.53
N LEU A 404 1.02 15.23 -26.00
CA LEU A 404 0.59 14.97 -27.38
C LEU A 404 -0.81 15.54 -27.63
N PHE A 405 -1.74 15.35 -26.70
CA PHE A 405 -3.09 15.91 -26.80
C PHE A 405 -3.09 17.46 -26.84
N GLN A 406 -2.21 18.10 -26.07
CA GLN A 406 -2.03 19.56 -26.10
C GLN A 406 -1.47 20.04 -27.45
N LYS A 407 -0.55 19.29 -28.06
CA LYS A 407 -0.01 19.59 -29.40
C LYS A 407 -1.10 19.48 -30.47
N VAL A 408 -1.88 18.40 -30.49
CA VAL A 408 -2.99 18.22 -31.44
C VAL A 408 -4.04 19.33 -31.31
N ASN A 409 -4.42 19.69 -30.09
CA ASN A 409 -5.38 20.78 -29.89
C ASN A 409 -4.82 22.15 -30.31
N THR A 410 -3.52 22.38 -30.13
CA THR A 410 -2.87 23.60 -30.62
C THR A 410 -2.88 23.63 -32.15
N GLN A 411 -2.58 22.51 -32.79
CA GLN A 411 -2.60 22.37 -34.24
C GLN A 411 -4.00 22.62 -34.83
N LYS A 412 -5.05 22.00 -34.24
CA LYS A 412 -6.45 22.23 -34.63
C LYS A 412 -6.84 23.71 -34.56
N ARG A 413 -6.43 24.40 -33.49
CA ARG A 413 -6.70 25.84 -33.34
C ARG A 413 -6.01 26.65 -34.42
N LYS A 414 -4.73 26.40 -34.71
CA LYS A 414 -4.00 27.09 -35.77
C LYS A 414 -4.68 26.92 -37.13
N VAL A 415 -5.11 25.70 -37.47
CA VAL A 415 -5.89 25.45 -38.70
C VAL A 415 -7.16 26.32 -38.73
N ALA A 416 -7.95 26.31 -37.64
CA ALA A 416 -9.17 27.11 -37.57
C ALA A 416 -8.93 28.62 -37.70
N VAL A 417 -7.85 29.15 -37.09
CA VAL A 417 -7.48 30.56 -37.24
C VAL A 417 -7.05 30.89 -38.67
N LYS A 418 -6.28 30.01 -39.32
CA LYS A 418 -5.89 30.20 -40.73
C LYS A 418 -7.09 30.17 -41.67
N GLU A 419 -8.05 29.28 -41.43
CA GLU A 419 -9.32 29.23 -42.19
C GLU A 419 -10.16 30.48 -41.97
N MET A 420 -10.25 30.98 -40.74
CA MET A 420 -10.91 32.25 -40.43
C MET A 420 -10.25 33.42 -41.19
N LEU A 421 -8.92 33.53 -41.13
CA LEU A 421 -8.16 34.55 -41.86
C LEU A 421 -8.37 34.44 -43.38
N LEU A 422 -8.45 33.22 -43.92
CA LEU A 422 -8.71 33.00 -45.33
C LEU A 422 -10.09 33.52 -45.76
N VAL A 423 -11.12 33.30 -44.92
CA VAL A 423 -12.46 33.86 -45.15
C VAL A 423 -12.42 35.39 -45.09
N GLU A 424 -11.71 35.97 -44.12
CA GLU A 424 -11.53 37.42 -44.01
C GLU A 424 -10.86 38.00 -45.27
N PHE A 425 -9.76 37.41 -45.76
CA PHE A 425 -9.09 37.89 -46.96
C PHE A 425 -9.95 37.76 -48.23
N LYS A 426 -10.74 36.69 -48.36
CA LYS A 426 -11.67 36.51 -49.49
C LYS A 426 -12.75 37.59 -49.50
N ARG A 427 -13.33 37.86 -48.33
CA ARG A 427 -14.29 38.96 -48.15
C ARG A 427 -13.65 40.31 -48.48
N ASP A 428 -12.45 40.58 -47.97
CA ASP A 428 -11.77 41.84 -48.24
C ASP A 428 -11.42 41.99 -49.74
N LEU A 429 -11.09 40.89 -50.43
CA LEU A 429 -10.89 40.89 -51.88
C LEU A 429 -12.17 41.25 -52.63
N GLU A 430 -13.33 40.76 -52.20
CA GLU A 430 -14.64 41.11 -52.78
C GLU A 430 -14.96 42.61 -52.60
N THR A 431 -14.51 43.24 -51.50
CA THR A 431 -14.71 44.68 -51.29
C THR A 431 -13.79 45.59 -52.11
N VAL A 432 -12.73 45.03 -52.71
CA VAL A 432 -11.74 45.74 -53.53
C VAL A 432 -11.96 45.48 -55.04
N LEU A 433 -12.96 44.66 -55.40
CA LEU A 433 -13.48 44.49 -56.76
C LEU A 433 -14.41 45.65 -57.11
#